data_AF-A0A4Y2H3L9-F1
#
_entry.id   AF-A0A4Y2H3L9-F1
#
_cell.length_a   1.000
_cell.length_b   1.000
_cell.length_c   1.000
_cell.angle_alpha   90.00
_cell.angle_beta   90.00
_cell.angle_gamma   90.00
#
_symmetry.space_group_name_H-M   'P 1'
#
loop_
_entity.id
_entity.type
_entity.pdbx_description
1 polymer ?
#
loop_
_entity_poly.entity_id
_entity_poly.type
_entity_poly.pdbx_seq_one_letter_code
_entity_poly.pdbx_strand_id
1 'polypeptide(L)'
;MLEEDTLEIGKIIKEKTEKYESIKSMIDFDKNHYNRTNICYICENEIIKDSPNDENKKVIDHCHLTGKYRGPAHNICNLKYKIPNFIPVKIHNLTGYDSHLFIKQLGVDASKIDAIPNTEEKYISFSKKIGGLKLRFIDSFKFMSSSLDNLSKNLRKMPENELSKYPPKIRQMKYINYLKSKFRETSLHFPEDKLDLITRKGVYPYDYMDSKDKYKETKLPPKDKFYNKLNDCYITDEEYKHAQRVWKEFNIKNLGEYTDLYVKTDVLILTDVFENFRDVCLKTYKLDPDWYFVAPGLSWDAMLKMTKIKLDLLNDYDMILMLEKGLRGGVSQCCNRYGKANNKYMKNYDKSKESNYLMYLDANNLYGWAMSQYLPYGEFKWIKTNTIQNILKCPDDSEKGYILELDLEYPKELNDDHSDLPLCPENRIPENSKQAVLLLSYVMPNTKLFVVIKAENEMNLSRQAWIKTAKTPARDTSNPNYTSPGLYVSPRQPMGKLCHF
;
A
#
# COMPACT_ATOMS: atom_id res chain seq x y z
N MET A 1 -23.42 -13.92 20.54
CA MET A 1 -22.30 -13.85 19.57
C MET A 1 -21.59 -12.51 19.68
N LEU A 2 -21.76 -11.50 18.80
CA LEU A 2 -20.83 -10.34 18.82
C LEU A 2 -20.77 -9.53 20.14
N GLU A 3 -21.86 -9.44 20.92
CA GLU A 3 -21.80 -8.78 22.25
C GLU A 3 -21.01 -9.60 23.26
N GLU A 4 -21.26 -10.92 23.33
CA GLU A 4 -20.50 -11.84 24.19
C GLU A 4 -19.02 -11.92 23.76
N ASP A 5 -18.76 -12.00 22.46
CA ASP A 5 -17.41 -11.97 21.90
C ASP A 5 -16.71 -10.65 22.23
N THR A 6 -17.45 -9.53 22.18
CA THR A 6 -16.93 -8.21 22.55
C THR A 6 -16.63 -8.12 24.05
N LEU A 7 -17.47 -8.71 24.90
CA LEU A 7 -17.24 -8.80 26.34
C LEU A 7 -16.06 -9.73 26.66
N GLU A 8 -15.91 -10.83 25.96
CA GLU A 8 -14.79 -11.77 26.08
C GLU A 8 -13.48 -11.12 25.64
N ILE A 9 -13.47 -10.45 24.49
CA ILE A 9 -12.35 -9.61 24.04
C ILE A 9 -12.05 -8.54 25.10
N GLY A 10 -13.07 -7.88 25.66
CA GLY A 10 -12.93 -6.92 26.74
C GLY A 10 -12.25 -7.51 28.00
N LYS A 11 -12.56 -8.75 28.37
CA LYS A 11 -11.90 -9.47 29.47
C LYS A 11 -10.43 -9.78 29.15
N ILE A 12 -10.16 -10.36 27.99
CA ILE A 12 -8.78 -10.66 27.52
C ILE A 12 -7.93 -9.38 27.51
N ILE A 13 -8.52 -8.29 27.04
CA ILE A 13 -7.87 -6.99 26.99
C ILE A 13 -7.55 -6.49 28.40
N LYS A 14 -8.54 -6.53 29.32
CA LYS A 14 -8.37 -6.10 30.70
C LYS A 14 -7.25 -6.88 31.39
N GLU A 15 -7.25 -8.21 31.27
CA GLU A 15 -6.21 -9.10 31.80
C GLU A 15 -4.82 -8.77 31.23
N LYS A 16 -4.73 -8.42 29.94
CA LYS A 16 -3.45 -8.04 29.32
C LYS A 16 -2.99 -6.65 29.74
N THR A 17 -3.90 -5.69 29.95
CA THR A 17 -3.56 -4.34 30.44
C THR A 17 -3.15 -4.32 31.91
N GLU A 18 -3.67 -5.22 32.74
CA GLU A 18 -3.28 -5.34 34.15
C GLU A 18 -1.85 -5.91 34.33
N LYS A 19 -1.23 -6.41 33.26
CA LYS A 19 0.15 -6.93 33.25
C LYS A 19 1.23 -5.87 32.98
N TYR A 20 0.92 -4.57 33.02
CA TYR A 20 1.98 -3.55 32.93
C TYR A 20 2.94 -3.71 34.10
N GLU A 21 4.18 -4.08 33.79
CA GLU A 21 5.22 -4.21 34.80
C GLU A 21 5.60 -2.82 35.35
N SER A 22 5.84 -2.74 36.67
CA SER A 22 6.41 -1.53 37.26
C SER A 22 7.77 -1.22 36.63
N ILE A 23 8.16 0.06 36.66
CA ILE A 23 9.48 0.49 36.16
C ILE A 23 10.55 -0.33 36.87
N LYS A 24 11.34 -1.07 36.10
CA LYS A 24 12.44 -1.89 36.61
C LYS A 24 13.62 -0.98 36.88
N SER A 25 14.32 -1.24 37.98
CA SER A 25 15.57 -0.52 38.27
C SER A 25 16.59 -0.75 37.17
N MET A 26 17.24 0.33 36.72
CA MET A 26 18.34 0.25 35.75
C MET A 26 19.52 -0.54 36.34
N ILE A 27 20.06 -1.47 35.55
CA ILE A 27 21.34 -2.13 35.88
C ILE A 27 22.51 -1.18 35.61
N ASP A 28 23.71 -1.50 36.11
CA ASP A 28 24.86 -0.60 35.96
C ASP A 28 25.26 -0.36 34.50
N PHE A 29 25.05 -1.35 33.63
CA PHE A 29 25.19 -1.18 32.18
C PHE A 29 24.26 -0.07 31.65
N ASP A 30 22.98 -0.08 32.03
CA ASP A 30 21.98 0.90 31.60
C ASP A 30 22.32 2.31 32.11
N LYS A 31 22.74 2.43 33.37
CA LYS A 31 23.16 3.71 33.97
C LYS A 31 24.37 4.29 33.24
N ASN A 32 25.35 3.43 32.95
CA ASN A 32 26.54 3.82 32.18
C ASN A 32 26.17 4.23 30.75
N HIS A 33 25.27 3.50 30.10
CA HIS A 33 24.76 3.86 28.77
C HIS A 33 24.05 5.22 28.78
N TYR A 34 23.13 5.44 29.73
CA TYR A 34 22.44 6.73 29.88
C TYR A 34 23.42 7.88 30.08
N ASN A 35 24.40 7.74 30.97
CA ASN A 35 25.34 8.82 31.29
C ASN A 35 26.26 9.19 30.11
N ARG A 36 26.68 8.20 29.32
CA ARG A 36 27.62 8.38 28.19
C ARG A 36 26.94 8.87 26.91
N THR A 37 25.72 8.42 26.63
CA THR A 37 25.05 8.68 25.35
C THR A 37 24.22 9.96 25.39
N ASN A 38 24.47 10.91 24.48
CA ASN A 38 23.65 12.12 24.31
C ASN A 38 22.86 12.10 23.00
N ILE A 39 22.49 10.92 22.54
CA ILE A 39 21.66 10.77 21.34
C ILE A 39 20.31 10.27 21.82
N CYS A 40 19.23 10.96 21.47
CA CYS A 40 17.89 10.52 21.79
C CYS A 40 17.59 9.23 21.02
N TYR A 41 17.27 8.15 21.73
CA TYR A 41 17.00 6.86 21.08
C TYR A 41 15.70 6.85 20.23
N ILE A 42 14.83 7.85 20.41
CA ILE A 42 13.52 7.98 19.73
C ILE A 42 13.67 8.73 18.41
N CYS A 43 14.24 9.94 18.45
CA CYS A 43 14.36 10.80 17.28
C CYS A 43 15.75 10.77 16.64
N GLU A 44 16.72 10.09 17.27
CA GLU A 44 18.10 9.92 16.83
C GLU A 44 18.91 11.23 16.74
N ASN A 45 18.37 12.34 17.24
CA ASN A 45 19.06 13.63 17.30
C ASN A 45 19.84 13.80 18.60
N GLU A 46 20.82 14.70 18.59
CA GLU A 46 21.63 15.04 19.76
C GLU A 46 20.78 15.70 20.88
N ILE A 47 21.10 15.36 22.12
CA ILE A 47 20.55 15.91 23.34
C ILE A 47 21.56 16.88 23.93
N ILE A 48 21.20 18.15 24.00
CA ILE A 48 22.00 19.18 24.65
C ILE A 48 21.85 19.00 26.16
N LYS A 49 22.92 18.56 26.84
CA LYS A 49 22.92 18.24 28.28
C LYS A 49 22.40 19.38 29.15
N ASP A 50 22.72 20.61 28.77
CA ASP A 50 22.39 21.84 29.50
C ASP A 50 21.39 22.71 28.72
N SER A 51 20.46 22.09 27.99
CA SER A 51 19.41 22.83 27.29
C SER A 51 18.63 23.72 28.27
N PRO A 52 18.57 25.04 28.05
CA PRO A 52 17.71 25.92 28.85
C PRO A 52 16.22 25.65 28.60
N ASN A 53 15.88 24.99 27.48
CA ASN A 53 14.53 24.54 27.20
C ASN A 53 14.27 23.15 27.83
N ASP A 54 13.29 23.08 28.73
CA ASP A 54 12.81 21.87 29.40
C ASP A 54 12.40 20.74 28.43
N GLU A 55 11.93 21.09 27.24
CA GLU A 55 11.51 20.12 26.23
C GLU A 55 12.68 19.27 25.70
N ASN A 56 13.86 19.88 25.62
CA ASN A 56 15.06 19.25 25.06
C ASN A 56 15.98 18.67 26.14
N LYS A 57 15.58 18.72 27.41
CA LYS A 57 16.33 18.10 28.51
C LYS A 57 16.40 16.59 28.34
N LYS A 58 17.52 16.03 28.80
CA LYS A 58 17.79 14.60 28.81
C LYS A 58 16.95 13.91 29.88
N VAL A 59 16.15 12.92 29.47
CA VAL A 59 15.34 12.10 30.38
C VAL A 59 15.56 10.61 30.11
N ILE A 60 15.23 9.79 31.10
CA ILE A 60 15.31 8.33 31.02
C ILE A 60 13.96 7.80 30.54
N ASP A 61 13.95 7.13 29.38
CA ASP A 61 12.74 6.48 28.88
C ASP A 61 12.74 4.99 29.23
N HIS A 62 11.56 4.50 29.62
CA HIS A 62 11.30 3.11 29.91
C HIS A 62 10.12 2.60 29.10
N CYS A 63 10.14 1.31 28.80
CA CYS A 63 9.01 0.62 28.23
C CYS A 63 7.88 0.53 29.26
N HIS A 64 6.77 1.23 29.05
CA HIS A 64 5.61 1.13 29.93
C HIS A 64 4.92 -0.25 29.93
N LEU A 65 5.28 -1.17 29.01
CA LEU A 65 4.79 -2.55 29.03
C LEU A 65 5.66 -3.47 29.89
N THR A 66 6.98 -3.37 29.78
CA THR A 66 7.95 -4.30 30.38
C THR A 66 8.76 -3.70 31.53
N GLY A 67 8.54 -2.42 31.84
CA GLY A 67 9.32 -1.65 32.79
C GLY A 67 10.80 -1.44 32.43
N LYS A 68 11.29 -2.02 31.33
CA LYS A 68 12.72 -2.03 30.98
C LYS A 68 13.16 -0.70 30.40
N TYR A 69 14.37 -0.27 30.76
CA TYR A 69 15.05 0.87 30.17
C TYR A 69 15.18 0.71 28.65
N ARG A 70 14.91 1.78 27.91
CA ARG A 70 15.06 1.82 26.44
C ARG A 70 16.23 2.69 26.01
N GLY A 71 16.41 3.85 26.63
CA GLY A 71 17.46 4.77 26.25
C GLY A 71 17.31 6.18 26.84
N PRO A 72 18.31 7.05 26.62
CA PRO A 72 18.15 8.48 26.86
C PRO A 72 17.25 9.09 25.79
N ALA A 73 16.38 10.02 26.16
CA ALA A 73 15.49 10.73 25.25
C ALA A 73 15.42 12.23 25.55
N HIS A 74 14.98 13.04 24.57
CA HIS A 74 14.47 14.37 24.89
C HIS A 74 13.17 14.24 25.69
N ASN A 75 12.94 15.14 26.63
CA ASN A 75 11.71 15.17 27.43
C ASN A 75 10.46 15.19 26.54
N ILE A 76 10.44 16.03 25.49
CA ILE A 76 9.32 16.09 24.54
C ILE A 76 9.14 14.80 23.74
N CYS A 77 10.24 14.13 23.34
CA CYS A 77 10.17 12.86 22.64
C CYS A 77 9.56 11.78 23.53
N ASN A 78 10.02 11.67 24.79
CA ASN A 78 9.49 10.75 25.79
C ASN A 78 7.99 10.98 26.02
N LEU A 79 7.56 12.24 26.18
CA LEU A 79 6.14 12.57 26.37
C LEU A 79 5.26 12.24 25.14
N LYS A 80 5.83 12.34 23.94
CA LYS A 80 5.14 12.00 22.68
C LYS A 80 5.15 10.49 22.39
N TYR A 81 6.07 9.73 22.96
CA TYR A 81 6.24 8.29 22.72
C TYR A 81 5.24 7.45 23.52
N LYS A 82 3.96 7.58 23.15
CA LYS A 82 2.84 6.97 23.84
C LYS A 82 2.55 5.57 23.33
N ILE A 83 2.10 4.70 24.24
CA ILE A 83 1.48 3.43 23.87
C ILE A 83 0.12 3.71 23.23
N PRO A 84 -0.25 3.03 22.12
CA PRO A 84 -1.56 3.20 21.53
C PRO A 84 -2.64 2.76 22.51
N ASN A 85 -3.66 3.59 22.69
CA ASN A 85 -4.83 3.28 23.51
C ASN A 85 -5.90 2.50 22.72
N PHE A 86 -5.49 1.78 21.69
CA PHE A 86 -6.36 1.02 20.82
C PHE A 86 -5.71 -0.31 20.40
N ILE A 87 -6.56 -1.26 20.01
CA ILE A 87 -6.15 -2.53 19.41
C ILE A 87 -6.67 -2.56 17.98
N PRO A 88 -5.78 -2.68 16.98
CA PRO A 88 -6.20 -2.83 15.59
C PRO A 88 -6.81 -4.21 15.37
N VAL A 89 -8.02 -4.25 14.82
CA VAL A 89 -8.71 -5.47 14.38
C VAL A 89 -8.68 -5.46 12.85
N LYS A 90 -7.93 -6.39 12.26
CA LYS A 90 -7.77 -6.49 10.80
C LYS A 90 -8.81 -7.41 10.22
N ILE A 91 -9.56 -6.91 9.24
CA ILE A 91 -10.49 -7.69 8.42
C ILE A 91 -10.15 -7.42 6.96
N HIS A 92 -10.05 -8.46 6.15
CA HIS A 92 -9.68 -8.32 4.75
C HIS A 92 -10.89 -7.92 3.91
N ASN A 93 -10.79 -6.77 3.24
CA ASN A 93 -11.86 -6.17 2.46
C ASN A 93 -13.12 -5.78 3.28
N LEU A 94 -12.88 -5.31 4.51
CA LEU A 94 -13.91 -4.81 5.43
C LEU A 94 -14.80 -3.74 4.79
N THR A 95 -14.21 -2.83 4.01
CA THR A 95 -14.94 -1.73 3.35
C THR A 95 -15.93 -2.25 2.31
N GLY A 96 -15.62 -3.38 1.67
CA GLY A 96 -16.38 -3.93 0.55
C GLY A 96 -17.55 -4.82 0.93
N TYR A 97 -17.48 -5.53 2.07
CA TYR A 97 -18.45 -6.55 2.44
C TYR A 97 -19.03 -6.39 3.85
N ASP A 98 -18.18 -6.34 4.88
CA ASP A 98 -18.64 -6.70 6.23
C ASP A 98 -18.90 -5.52 7.18
N SER A 99 -18.45 -4.31 6.84
CA SER A 99 -18.49 -3.16 7.76
C SER A 99 -19.90 -2.85 8.30
N HIS A 100 -20.93 -2.93 7.46
CA HIS A 100 -22.32 -2.67 7.86
C HIS A 100 -22.87 -3.67 8.89
N LEU A 101 -22.49 -4.94 8.78
CA LEU A 101 -22.95 -6.00 9.69
C LEU A 101 -22.38 -5.77 11.08
N PHE A 102 -21.07 -5.46 11.16
CA PHE A 102 -20.40 -5.18 12.43
C PHE A 102 -20.90 -3.88 13.08
N ILE A 103 -21.03 -2.79 12.33
CA ILE A 103 -21.45 -1.50 12.89
C ILE A 103 -22.85 -1.59 13.50
N LYS A 104 -23.81 -2.24 12.82
CA LYS A 104 -25.16 -2.43 13.34
C LYS A 104 -25.14 -3.18 14.67
N GLN A 105 -24.34 -4.23 14.78
CA GLN A 105 -24.29 -5.05 15.98
C GLN A 105 -23.48 -4.42 17.13
N LEU A 106 -22.48 -3.59 16.81
CA LEU A 106 -21.73 -2.82 17.80
C LEU A 106 -22.52 -1.60 18.32
N GLY A 107 -23.58 -1.19 17.61
CA GLY A 107 -24.43 -0.05 17.95
C GLY A 107 -25.62 -0.40 18.84
N VAL A 108 -25.68 -1.62 19.39
CA VAL A 108 -26.79 -2.10 20.21
C VAL A 108 -26.80 -1.46 21.61
N ASP A 109 -25.63 -1.07 22.11
CA ASP A 109 -25.50 -0.36 23.39
C ASP A 109 -25.44 1.17 23.20
N ALA A 110 -25.66 1.91 24.29
CA ALA A 110 -25.65 3.39 24.28
C ALA A 110 -24.25 4.02 24.10
N SER A 111 -23.19 3.22 23.99
CA SER A 111 -21.82 3.74 23.89
C SER A 111 -21.45 4.10 22.45
N LYS A 112 -20.78 5.24 22.32
CA LYS A 112 -20.47 5.85 21.02
C LYS A 112 -19.54 4.98 20.16
N ILE A 113 -19.89 4.85 18.89
CA ILE A 113 -18.99 4.36 17.82
C ILE A 113 -18.34 5.57 17.15
N ASP A 114 -17.02 5.54 17.02
CA ASP A 114 -16.30 6.53 16.22
C ASP A 114 -16.07 5.95 14.83
N ALA A 115 -16.56 6.62 13.78
CA ALA A 115 -16.42 6.18 12.40
C ALA A 115 -15.73 7.26 11.54
N ILE A 116 -14.92 6.81 10.58
CA ILE A 116 -14.32 7.64 9.53
C ILE A 116 -15.02 7.26 8.22
N PRO A 117 -16.07 7.99 7.81
CA PRO A 117 -16.80 7.69 6.58
C PRO A 117 -15.95 8.03 5.35
N ASN A 118 -16.08 7.20 4.31
CA ASN A 118 -15.57 7.51 2.96
C ASN A 118 -16.73 7.95 2.04
N THR A 119 -17.87 7.29 2.18
CA THR A 119 -19.15 7.60 1.53
C THR A 119 -20.27 7.33 2.54
N GLU A 120 -21.53 7.54 2.16
CA GLU A 120 -22.68 7.22 3.03
C GLU A 120 -22.73 5.73 3.42
N GLU A 121 -22.21 4.85 2.56
CA GLU A 121 -22.22 3.39 2.79
C GLU A 121 -20.85 2.87 3.25
N LYS A 122 -19.76 3.37 2.67
CA LYS A 122 -18.41 2.85 2.92
C LYS A 122 -17.69 3.63 4.01
N TYR A 123 -17.08 2.91 4.95
CA TYR A 123 -16.24 3.46 6.02
C TYR A 123 -14.78 3.09 5.81
N ILE A 124 -13.86 4.05 6.02
CA ILE A 124 -12.42 3.78 6.02
C ILE A 124 -12.05 2.93 7.25
N SER A 125 -12.60 3.31 8.40
CA SER A 125 -12.42 2.62 9.68
C SER A 125 -13.55 3.01 10.62
N PHE A 126 -13.86 2.13 11.55
CA PHE A 126 -14.71 2.44 12.69
C PHE A 126 -14.10 1.84 13.95
N SER A 127 -14.55 2.31 15.10
CA SER A 127 -13.97 1.92 16.37
C SER A 127 -14.98 1.99 17.50
N LYS A 128 -14.83 1.07 18.45
CA LYS A 128 -15.66 0.97 19.64
C LYS A 128 -14.79 0.98 20.88
N LYS A 129 -15.16 1.76 21.89
CA LYS A 129 -14.50 1.71 23.19
C LYS A 129 -15.10 0.56 24.01
N ILE A 130 -14.26 -0.36 24.45
CA ILE A 130 -14.65 -1.50 25.29
C ILE A 130 -13.75 -1.47 26.52
N GLY A 131 -14.34 -1.17 27.68
CA GLY A 131 -13.58 -0.88 28.89
C GLY A 131 -12.63 0.31 28.73
N GLY A 132 -11.34 0.10 29.01
CA GLY A 132 -10.30 1.13 28.93
C GLY A 132 -9.67 1.33 27.54
N LEU A 133 -9.96 0.47 26.57
CA LEU A 133 -9.29 0.45 25.26
C LEU A 133 -10.28 0.57 24.10
N LYS A 134 -9.76 1.02 22.96
CA LYS A 134 -10.53 1.20 21.72
C LYS A 134 -10.24 0.05 20.75
N LEU A 135 -11.22 -0.75 20.38
CA LEU A 135 -11.09 -1.64 19.23
C LEU A 135 -11.21 -0.82 17.96
N ARG A 136 -10.21 -0.89 17.09
CA ARG A 136 -10.15 -0.14 15.83
C ARG A 136 -10.18 -1.11 14.66
N PHE A 137 -11.29 -1.14 13.93
CA PHE A 137 -11.46 -2.02 12.79
C PHE A 137 -10.82 -1.40 11.55
N ILE A 138 -9.93 -2.15 10.91
CA ILE A 138 -9.09 -1.69 9.81
C ILE A 138 -9.19 -2.69 8.67
N ASP A 139 -9.38 -2.16 7.47
CA ASP A 139 -9.39 -2.95 6.24
C ASP A 139 -7.96 -3.27 5.78
N SER A 140 -7.54 -4.54 5.86
CA SER A 140 -6.21 -4.94 5.40
C SER A 140 -6.02 -4.82 3.88
N PHE A 141 -7.10 -4.84 3.10
CA PHE A 141 -7.05 -4.66 1.64
C PHE A 141 -6.60 -3.25 1.25
N LYS A 142 -6.78 -2.26 2.12
CA LYS A 142 -6.28 -0.88 1.94
C LYS A 142 -4.77 -0.75 2.15
N PHE A 143 -4.12 -1.81 2.62
CA PHE A 143 -2.66 -1.93 2.69
C PHE A 143 -2.12 -2.83 1.59
N MET A 144 -2.80 -3.93 1.33
CA MET A 144 -2.42 -4.94 0.35
C MET A 144 -3.62 -5.24 -0.55
N SER A 145 -3.71 -4.51 -1.66
CA SER A 145 -4.85 -4.51 -2.60
C SER A 145 -4.87 -5.74 -3.52
N SER A 146 -4.84 -6.92 -2.91
CA SER A 146 -4.86 -8.21 -3.59
C SER A 146 -5.66 -9.21 -2.76
N SER A 147 -6.21 -10.25 -3.41
CA SER A 147 -6.90 -11.32 -2.69
C SER A 147 -5.98 -12.04 -1.70
N LEU A 148 -6.54 -12.52 -0.60
CA LEU A 148 -5.82 -13.34 0.38
C LEU A 148 -5.15 -14.56 -0.26
N ASP A 149 -5.79 -15.16 -1.27
CA ASP A 149 -5.21 -16.28 -2.04
C ASP A 149 -3.90 -15.88 -2.71
N ASN A 150 -3.88 -14.75 -3.42
CA ASN A 150 -2.68 -14.29 -4.09
C ASN A 150 -1.61 -13.83 -3.08
N LEU A 151 -2.00 -13.20 -1.98
CA LEU A 151 -1.08 -12.82 -0.91
C LEU A 151 -0.42 -14.04 -0.25
N SER A 152 -1.21 -15.06 0.09
CA SER A 152 -0.74 -16.36 0.58
C SER A 152 0.20 -17.04 -0.43
N LYS A 153 -0.21 -17.12 -1.71
CA LYS A 153 0.61 -17.70 -2.78
C LYS A 153 1.96 -17.01 -2.89
N ASN A 154 2.00 -15.68 -2.84
CA ASN A 154 3.25 -14.92 -2.88
C ASN A 154 4.12 -15.18 -1.65
N LEU A 155 3.52 -15.29 -0.47
CA LEU A 155 4.26 -15.56 0.77
C LEU A 155 4.81 -17.00 0.83
N ARG A 156 4.14 -17.96 0.18
CA ARG A 156 4.59 -19.36 0.03
C ARG A 156 5.71 -19.54 -1.00
N LYS A 157 5.90 -18.59 -1.92
CA LYS A 157 6.92 -18.65 -2.97
C LYS A 157 8.30 -18.43 -2.37
N MET A 158 8.98 -19.52 -2.03
CA MET A 158 10.41 -19.50 -1.74
C MET A 158 11.18 -19.16 -3.03
N PRO A 159 12.16 -18.24 -2.99
CA PRO A 159 12.97 -17.94 -4.18
C PRO A 159 13.62 -19.21 -4.72
N GLU A 160 13.49 -19.46 -6.03
CA GLU A 160 13.96 -20.71 -6.66
C GLU A 160 15.47 -20.92 -6.47
N ASN A 161 16.22 -19.82 -6.49
CA ASN A 161 17.65 -19.75 -6.22
C ASN A 161 18.03 -20.18 -4.80
N GLU A 162 17.10 -20.14 -3.83
CA GLU A 162 17.34 -20.59 -2.46
C GLU A 162 17.07 -22.09 -2.30
N LEU A 163 16.06 -22.64 -2.98
CA LEU A 163 15.72 -24.05 -2.87
C LEU A 163 16.71 -24.94 -3.64
N SER A 164 17.21 -24.45 -4.78
CA SER A 164 18.18 -25.15 -5.62
C SER A 164 19.54 -25.34 -4.96
N LYS A 165 19.92 -24.49 -3.98
CA LYS A 165 21.14 -24.63 -3.16
C LYS A 165 21.18 -25.91 -2.34
N TYR A 166 20.04 -26.53 -2.09
CA TYR A 166 19.94 -27.70 -1.23
C TYR A 166 19.75 -28.99 -2.06
N PRO A 167 20.39 -30.11 -1.65
CA PRO A 167 20.17 -31.41 -2.27
C PRO A 167 18.69 -31.83 -2.26
N PRO A 168 18.19 -32.52 -3.31
CA PRO A 168 16.77 -32.92 -3.42
C PRO A 168 16.20 -33.58 -2.16
N LYS A 169 17.00 -34.42 -1.49
CA LYS A 169 16.61 -35.14 -0.26
C LYS A 169 16.21 -34.24 0.92
N ILE A 170 16.72 -33.01 0.99
CA ILE A 170 16.43 -32.08 2.10
C ILE A 170 15.57 -30.87 1.68
N ARG A 171 15.20 -30.76 0.40
CA ARG A 171 14.43 -29.61 -0.11
C ARG A 171 13.08 -29.48 0.59
N GLN A 172 12.38 -30.60 0.81
CA GLN A 172 11.09 -30.59 1.52
C GLN A 172 11.24 -30.04 2.95
N MET A 173 12.24 -30.52 3.69
CA MET A 173 12.52 -30.04 5.05
C MET A 173 12.85 -28.54 5.07
N LYS A 174 13.63 -28.06 4.09
CA LYS A 174 13.96 -26.63 3.96
C LYS A 174 12.74 -25.79 3.60
N TYR A 175 11.86 -26.30 2.74
CA TYR A 175 10.62 -25.64 2.39
C TYR A 175 9.66 -25.53 3.58
N ILE A 176 9.49 -26.58 4.38
CA ILE A 176 8.67 -26.53 5.60
C ILE A 176 9.24 -25.53 6.62
N ASN A 177 10.56 -25.51 6.81
CA ASN A 177 11.21 -24.50 7.66
C ASN A 177 10.99 -23.07 7.13
N TYR A 178 11.03 -22.89 5.81
CA TYR A 178 10.69 -21.62 5.18
C TYR A 178 9.24 -21.23 5.47
N LEU A 179 8.28 -22.14 5.26
CA LEU A 179 6.87 -21.89 5.60
C LEU A 179 6.71 -21.53 7.08
N LYS A 180 7.34 -22.25 8.00
CA LYS A 180 7.30 -21.93 9.44
C LYS A 180 7.83 -20.52 9.75
N SER A 181 8.87 -20.06 9.03
CA SER A 181 9.40 -18.71 9.20
C SER A 181 8.47 -17.62 8.67
N LYS A 182 7.66 -17.93 7.66
CA LYS A 182 6.73 -17.00 7.01
C LYS A 182 5.32 -17.04 7.60
N PHE A 183 4.91 -18.20 8.10
CA PHE A 183 3.60 -18.47 8.66
C PHE A 183 3.74 -18.79 10.15
N ARG A 184 4.29 -17.82 10.89
CA ARG A 184 4.68 -17.97 12.30
C ARG A 184 3.47 -18.30 13.16
N GLU A 185 2.41 -17.51 13.03
CA GLU A 185 1.20 -17.66 13.83
C GLU A 185 0.44 -18.93 13.43
N THR A 186 0.29 -19.19 12.14
CA THR A 186 -0.29 -20.43 11.64
C THR A 186 0.46 -21.66 12.17
N SER A 187 1.79 -21.62 12.25
CA SER A 187 2.61 -22.74 12.74
C SER A 187 2.46 -23.04 14.23
N LEU A 188 1.91 -22.11 15.02
CA LEU A 188 1.59 -22.35 16.43
C LEU A 188 0.32 -23.21 16.58
N HIS A 189 -0.54 -23.23 15.56
CA HIS A 189 -1.84 -23.90 15.63
C HIS A 189 -1.91 -25.20 14.84
N PHE A 190 -0.92 -25.49 13.99
CA PHE A 190 -0.92 -26.66 13.12
C PHE A 190 0.44 -27.38 13.14
N PRO A 191 0.45 -28.72 13.03
CA PRO A 191 1.68 -29.48 12.97
C PRO A 191 2.45 -29.22 11.66
N GLU A 192 3.78 -29.38 11.72
CA GLU A 192 4.69 -29.01 10.62
C GLU A 192 4.40 -29.75 9.30
N ASP A 193 3.99 -31.02 9.37
CA ASP A 193 3.67 -31.85 8.21
C ASP A 193 2.41 -31.38 7.47
N LYS A 194 1.55 -30.59 8.12
CA LYS A 194 0.32 -30.06 7.54
C LYS A 194 0.45 -28.63 7.02
N LEU A 195 1.55 -27.91 7.32
CA LEU A 195 1.68 -26.49 6.97
C LEU A 195 1.53 -26.21 5.47
N ASP A 196 2.09 -27.06 4.61
CA ASP A 196 1.93 -26.88 3.15
C ASP A 196 0.46 -26.94 2.70
N LEU A 197 -0.37 -27.72 3.40
CA LEU A 197 -1.81 -27.83 3.10
C LEU A 197 -2.60 -26.61 3.57
N ILE A 198 -2.27 -26.04 4.73
CA ILE A 198 -3.10 -25.00 5.36
C ILE A 198 -2.57 -23.58 5.19
N THR A 199 -1.39 -23.40 4.61
CA THR A 199 -0.85 -22.06 4.30
C THR A 199 -1.41 -21.50 2.99
N ARG A 200 -2.06 -22.33 2.15
CA ARG A 200 -2.81 -21.92 0.94
C ARG A 200 -4.26 -21.60 1.29
N LYS A 201 -4.90 -20.73 0.51
CA LYS A 201 -6.32 -20.46 0.69
C LYS A 201 -7.14 -21.74 0.50
N GLY A 202 -8.05 -21.99 1.42
CA GLY A 202 -8.98 -23.11 1.36
C GLY A 202 -9.96 -22.98 0.19
N VAL A 203 -10.52 -24.10 -0.24
CA VAL A 203 -11.57 -24.16 -1.26
C VAL A 203 -12.89 -24.36 -0.54
N TYR A 204 -13.87 -23.49 -0.75
CA TYR A 204 -15.10 -23.50 0.05
C TYR A 204 -16.35 -23.43 -0.83
N PRO A 205 -17.40 -24.24 -0.57
CA PRO A 205 -18.60 -24.26 -1.40
C PRO A 205 -19.60 -23.19 -0.94
N TYR A 206 -19.29 -21.91 -1.20
CA TYR A 206 -20.04 -20.75 -0.68
C TYR A 206 -21.54 -20.83 -0.94
N ASP A 207 -21.94 -21.06 -2.20
CA ASP A 207 -23.34 -21.12 -2.61
C ASP A 207 -24.10 -22.35 -2.08
N TYR A 208 -23.38 -23.40 -1.70
CA TYR A 208 -23.98 -24.62 -1.15
C TYR A 208 -24.28 -24.51 0.35
N MET A 209 -23.52 -23.69 1.07
CA MET A 209 -23.65 -23.50 2.51
C MET A 209 -24.76 -22.49 2.84
N ASP A 210 -25.98 -22.81 2.41
CA ASP A 210 -27.16 -21.93 2.47
C ASP A 210 -28.04 -22.11 3.73
N SER A 211 -27.75 -23.12 4.54
CA SER A 211 -28.58 -23.48 5.70
C SER A 211 -27.78 -24.14 6.81
N LYS A 212 -28.24 -23.99 8.06
CA LYS A 212 -27.55 -24.52 9.25
C LYS A 212 -27.45 -26.05 9.25
N ASP A 213 -28.38 -26.74 8.61
CA ASP A 213 -28.35 -28.21 8.55
C ASP A 213 -27.20 -28.73 7.69
N LYS A 214 -26.67 -27.93 6.74
CA LYS A 214 -25.49 -28.29 5.95
C LYS A 214 -24.27 -28.56 6.81
N TYR A 215 -24.09 -27.85 7.92
CA TYR A 215 -22.97 -28.09 8.84
C TYR A 215 -22.96 -29.51 9.41
N LYS A 216 -24.10 -30.19 9.48
CA LYS A 216 -24.20 -31.57 9.99
C LYS A 216 -23.88 -32.63 8.93
N GLU A 217 -23.81 -32.26 7.66
CA GLU A 217 -23.52 -33.20 6.58
C GLU A 217 -22.12 -33.79 6.74
N THR A 218 -22.02 -35.11 6.67
CA THR A 218 -20.80 -35.88 6.98
C THR A 218 -19.93 -36.18 5.78
N LYS A 219 -20.23 -35.57 4.63
CA LYS A 219 -19.51 -35.78 3.37
C LYS A 219 -19.19 -34.44 2.73
N LEU A 220 -18.04 -34.37 2.07
CA LEU A 220 -17.71 -33.24 1.21
C LEU A 220 -18.70 -33.20 0.02
N PRO A 221 -19.29 -32.04 -0.30
CA PRO A 221 -20.17 -31.89 -1.45
C PRO A 221 -19.48 -32.28 -2.77
N PRO A 222 -20.23 -32.71 -3.79
CA PRO A 222 -19.64 -32.97 -5.10
C PRO A 222 -19.14 -31.66 -5.75
N LYS A 223 -18.20 -31.78 -6.70
CA LYS A 223 -17.47 -30.66 -7.30
C LYS A 223 -18.39 -29.58 -7.91
N ASP A 224 -19.52 -29.98 -8.49
CA ASP A 224 -20.51 -29.06 -9.08
C ASP A 224 -21.12 -28.09 -8.05
N LYS A 225 -21.12 -28.46 -6.76
CA LYS A 225 -21.61 -27.61 -5.66
C LYS A 225 -20.60 -26.58 -5.17
N PHE A 226 -19.39 -26.56 -5.74
CA PHE A 226 -18.38 -25.53 -5.49
C PHE A 226 -18.43 -24.39 -6.51
N TYR A 227 -19.45 -24.34 -7.37
CA TYR A 227 -19.67 -23.20 -8.24
C TYR A 227 -19.88 -21.92 -7.42
N ASN A 228 -19.24 -20.83 -7.86
CA ASN A 228 -19.31 -19.54 -7.18
C ASN A 228 -20.04 -18.53 -8.08
N LYS A 229 -21.24 -18.12 -7.67
CA LYS A 229 -22.06 -17.14 -8.40
C LYS A 229 -21.43 -15.76 -8.48
N LEU A 230 -20.61 -15.36 -7.50
CA LEU A 230 -19.99 -14.03 -7.46
C LEU A 230 -19.02 -13.84 -8.63
N ASN A 231 -18.30 -14.90 -9.01
CA ASN A 231 -17.29 -14.87 -10.06
C ASN A 231 -17.71 -15.66 -11.32
N ASP A 232 -18.94 -16.19 -11.33
CA ASP A 232 -19.49 -17.04 -12.39
C ASP A 232 -18.52 -18.13 -12.86
N CYS A 233 -17.97 -18.90 -11.91
CA CYS A 233 -16.95 -19.89 -12.21
C CYS A 233 -17.04 -21.17 -11.37
N TYR A 234 -16.64 -22.28 -11.99
CA TYR A 234 -16.40 -23.55 -11.30
C TYR A 234 -14.95 -23.63 -10.81
N ILE A 235 -14.74 -24.38 -9.74
CA ILE A 235 -13.40 -24.75 -9.30
C ILE A 235 -12.74 -25.74 -10.28
N THR A 236 -11.42 -25.74 -10.30
CA THR A 236 -10.60 -26.69 -11.05
C THR A 236 -10.59 -28.08 -10.39
N ASP A 237 -10.15 -29.10 -11.14
CA ASP A 237 -9.97 -30.45 -10.56
C ASP A 237 -8.89 -30.49 -9.48
N GLU A 238 -7.86 -29.67 -9.61
CA GLU A 238 -6.76 -29.58 -8.63
C GLU A 238 -7.23 -28.96 -7.31
N GLU A 239 -8.10 -27.95 -7.37
CA GLU A 239 -8.73 -27.34 -6.20
C GLU A 239 -9.64 -28.33 -5.48
N TYR A 240 -10.46 -29.08 -6.21
CA TYR A 240 -11.33 -30.09 -5.61
C TYR A 240 -10.53 -31.23 -4.97
N LYS A 241 -9.48 -31.74 -5.65
CA LYS A 241 -8.56 -32.74 -5.08
C LYS A 241 -7.90 -32.24 -3.80
N HIS A 242 -7.57 -30.95 -3.73
CA HIS A 242 -7.06 -30.37 -2.51
C HIS A 242 -8.10 -30.35 -1.39
N ALA A 243 -9.34 -29.93 -1.66
CA ALA A 243 -10.42 -29.96 -0.67
C ALA A 243 -10.60 -31.38 -0.09
N GLN A 244 -10.59 -32.40 -0.94
CA GLN A 244 -10.64 -33.80 -0.53
C GLN A 244 -9.44 -34.20 0.34
N ARG A 245 -8.24 -33.74 -0.01
CA ARG A 245 -7.03 -34.00 0.79
C ARG A 245 -7.11 -33.34 2.16
N VAL A 246 -7.56 -32.08 2.24
CA VAL A 246 -7.76 -31.39 3.53
C VAL A 246 -8.78 -32.14 4.38
N TRP A 247 -9.92 -32.51 3.81
CA TRP A 247 -10.96 -33.30 4.50
C TRP A 247 -10.38 -34.58 5.11
N LYS A 248 -9.59 -35.32 4.33
CA LYS A 248 -8.96 -36.58 4.77
C LYS A 248 -7.88 -36.37 5.82
N GLU A 249 -6.92 -35.47 5.57
CA GLU A 249 -5.72 -35.29 6.41
C GLU A 249 -6.05 -34.70 7.79
N PHE A 250 -7.14 -33.95 7.91
CA PHE A 250 -7.64 -33.40 9.17
C PHE A 250 -8.72 -34.25 9.82
N ASN A 251 -9.04 -35.43 9.27
CA ASN A 251 -10.07 -36.34 9.77
C ASN A 251 -11.42 -35.65 10.00
N ILE A 252 -11.83 -34.81 9.05
CA ILE A 252 -13.04 -33.99 9.15
C ILE A 252 -14.27 -34.87 9.09
N LYS A 253 -15.18 -34.68 10.06
CA LYS A 253 -16.37 -35.51 10.21
C LYS A 253 -17.60 -34.91 9.57
N ASN A 254 -17.67 -33.59 9.47
CA ASN A 254 -18.81 -32.87 8.93
C ASN A 254 -18.42 -31.49 8.37
N LEU A 255 -19.34 -30.85 7.63
CA LEU A 255 -19.08 -29.53 7.04
C LEU A 255 -18.96 -28.41 8.07
N GLY A 256 -19.45 -28.58 9.30
CA GLY A 256 -19.20 -27.69 10.42
C GLY A 256 -17.71 -27.62 10.75
N GLU A 257 -17.10 -28.77 11.04
CA GLU A 257 -15.65 -28.86 11.28
C GLU A 257 -14.83 -28.36 10.08
N TYR A 258 -15.29 -28.61 8.85
CA TYR A 258 -14.64 -28.06 7.64
C TYR A 258 -14.69 -26.53 7.61
N THR A 259 -15.83 -25.94 8.00
CA THR A 259 -16.02 -24.49 8.06
C THR A 259 -15.15 -23.87 9.14
N ASP A 260 -15.09 -24.48 10.32
CA ASP A 260 -14.24 -23.99 11.42
C ASP A 260 -12.76 -23.98 11.00
N LEU A 261 -12.29 -25.05 10.34
CA LEU A 261 -10.94 -25.11 9.80
C LEU A 261 -10.72 -24.04 8.71
N TYR A 262 -11.67 -23.89 7.79
CA TYR A 262 -11.61 -22.89 6.71
C TYR A 262 -11.49 -21.47 7.27
N VAL A 263 -12.37 -21.08 8.19
CA VAL A 263 -12.37 -19.74 8.78
C VAL A 263 -11.11 -19.51 9.62
N LYS A 264 -10.71 -20.50 10.44
CA LYS A 264 -9.50 -20.40 11.25
C LYS A 264 -8.24 -20.23 10.40
N THR A 265 -8.12 -20.98 9.30
CA THR A 265 -6.97 -20.87 8.39
C THR A 265 -6.96 -19.53 7.65
N ASP A 266 -8.10 -19.04 7.17
CA ASP A 266 -8.19 -17.72 6.54
C ASP A 266 -7.73 -16.59 7.49
N VAL A 267 -8.15 -16.63 8.77
CA VAL A 267 -7.73 -15.66 9.79
C VAL A 267 -6.23 -15.75 10.07
N LEU A 268 -5.70 -16.96 10.27
CA LEU A 268 -4.27 -17.14 10.58
C LEU A 268 -3.36 -16.77 9.41
N ILE A 269 -3.74 -17.13 8.18
CA ILE A 269 -3.03 -16.71 6.96
C ILE A 269 -3.02 -15.18 6.86
N LEU A 270 -4.15 -14.51 7.11
CA LEU A 270 -4.21 -13.06 7.08
C LEU A 270 -3.29 -12.43 8.13
N THR A 271 -3.27 -12.99 9.34
CA THR A 271 -2.37 -12.54 10.41
C THR A 271 -0.91 -12.67 9.97
N ASP A 272 -0.50 -13.82 9.44
CA ASP A 272 0.86 -14.03 8.97
C ASP A 272 1.24 -13.10 7.80
N VAL A 273 0.34 -12.91 6.84
CA VAL A 273 0.52 -11.95 5.74
C VAL A 273 0.75 -10.54 6.27
N PHE A 274 -0.08 -10.10 7.24
CA PHE A 274 0.04 -8.76 7.79
C PHE A 274 1.27 -8.60 8.70
N GLU A 275 1.65 -9.61 9.47
CA GLU A 275 2.86 -9.61 10.29
C GLU A 275 4.13 -9.58 9.44
N ASN A 276 4.17 -10.28 8.30
CA ASN A 276 5.29 -10.13 7.34
C ASN A 276 5.32 -8.72 6.74
N PHE A 277 4.16 -8.12 6.45
CA PHE A 277 4.09 -6.74 5.99
C PHE A 277 4.59 -5.76 7.06
N ARG A 278 4.23 -5.97 8.34
CA ARG A 278 4.76 -5.21 9.48
C ARG A 278 6.28 -5.32 9.58
N ASP A 279 6.83 -6.53 9.47
CA ASP A 279 8.29 -6.74 9.49
C ASP A 279 8.99 -5.94 8.39
N VAL A 280 8.44 -5.95 7.17
CA VAL A 280 8.98 -5.18 6.04
C VAL A 280 8.92 -3.68 6.33
N CYS A 281 7.79 -3.17 6.83
CA CYS A 281 7.61 -1.75 7.16
C CYS A 281 8.52 -1.30 8.30
N LEU A 282 8.63 -2.08 9.37
CA LEU A 282 9.51 -1.81 10.49
C LEU A 282 10.98 -1.85 10.07
N LYS A 283 11.36 -2.80 9.21
CA LYS A 283 12.72 -2.88 8.68
C LYS A 283 13.06 -1.69 7.79
N THR A 284 12.14 -1.32 6.89
CA THR A 284 12.39 -0.36 5.80
C THR A 284 12.16 1.08 6.24
N TYR A 285 11.02 1.35 6.89
CA TYR A 285 10.55 2.69 7.24
C TYR A 285 10.70 3.00 8.72
N LYS A 286 10.96 1.98 9.57
CA LYS A 286 10.91 2.13 11.04
C LYS A 286 9.55 2.66 11.50
N LEU A 287 8.49 2.30 10.77
CA LEU A 287 7.11 2.65 11.03
C LEU A 287 6.28 1.38 11.07
N ASP A 288 5.36 1.32 12.00
CA ASP A 288 4.47 0.19 12.17
C ASP A 288 3.12 0.47 11.48
N PRO A 289 2.73 -0.31 10.46
CA PRO A 289 1.51 -0.06 9.70
C PRO A 289 0.23 -0.18 10.54
N ASP A 290 0.28 -0.74 11.75
CA ASP A 290 -0.87 -0.80 12.66
C ASP A 290 -1.29 0.54 13.25
N TRP A 291 -0.44 1.56 13.14
CA TRP A 291 -0.78 2.92 13.53
C TRP A 291 -1.65 3.65 12.50
N TYR A 292 -1.74 3.09 11.29
CA TYR A 292 -2.36 3.73 10.15
C TYR A 292 -3.69 3.10 9.81
N PHE A 293 -4.54 3.86 9.12
CA PHE A 293 -5.82 3.36 8.61
C PHE A 293 -5.68 2.74 7.21
N VAL A 294 -4.75 3.24 6.39
CA VAL A 294 -4.56 2.85 4.99
C VAL A 294 -3.09 3.02 4.56
N ALA A 295 -2.66 2.33 3.50
CA ALA A 295 -1.29 2.44 2.97
C ALA A 295 -0.86 3.87 2.58
N PRO A 296 -1.69 4.72 1.94
CA PRO A 296 -1.29 6.09 1.62
C PRO A 296 -0.82 6.91 2.82
N GLY A 297 -1.48 6.77 3.99
CA GLY A 297 -1.07 7.45 5.21
C GLY A 297 0.29 6.94 5.72
N LEU A 298 0.52 5.62 5.66
CA LEU A 298 1.82 5.03 5.97
C LEU A 298 2.91 5.52 5.01
N SER A 299 2.63 5.55 3.71
CA SER A 299 3.58 6.01 2.68
C SER A 299 3.93 7.49 2.84
N TRP A 300 2.95 8.32 3.21
CA TRP A 300 3.15 9.74 3.49
C TRP A 300 4.11 9.96 4.66
N ASP A 301 3.85 9.33 5.81
CA ASP A 301 4.71 9.47 6.99
C ASP A 301 6.08 8.81 6.77
N ALA A 302 6.15 7.71 6.01
CA ALA A 302 7.42 7.12 5.60
C ALA A 302 8.24 8.09 4.75
N MET A 303 7.60 8.77 3.79
CA MET A 303 8.24 9.78 2.96
C MET A 303 8.78 10.94 3.80
N LEU A 304 7.97 11.51 4.71
CA LEU A 304 8.40 12.58 5.61
C LEU A 304 9.57 12.13 6.51
N LYS A 305 9.48 10.94 7.10
CA LYS A 305 10.51 10.40 8.00
C LYS A 305 11.83 10.16 7.30
N MET A 306 11.80 9.58 6.10
CA MET A 306 13.00 9.21 5.35
C MET A 306 13.68 10.42 4.71
N THR A 307 12.90 11.36 4.19
CA THR A 307 13.45 12.56 3.53
C THR A 307 13.79 13.66 4.53
N LYS A 308 13.10 13.69 5.70
CA LYS A 308 13.14 14.78 6.68
C LYS A 308 12.72 16.13 6.11
N ILE A 309 12.05 16.13 4.95
CA ILE A 309 11.60 17.36 4.28
C ILE A 309 10.53 18.05 5.13
N LYS A 310 10.53 19.38 5.10
CA LYS A 310 9.44 20.21 5.62
C LYS A 310 8.67 20.74 4.42
N LEU A 311 7.39 20.40 4.36
CA LEU A 311 6.49 20.87 3.32
C LEU A 311 5.73 22.08 3.85
N ASP A 312 5.70 23.19 3.10
CA ASP A 312 4.82 24.30 3.44
C ASP A 312 3.42 24.02 2.91
N LEU A 313 2.43 24.54 3.64
CA LEU A 313 1.05 24.53 3.17
C LEU A 313 0.79 25.78 2.33
N LEU A 314 0.00 25.60 1.28
CA LEU A 314 -0.62 26.72 0.56
C LEU A 314 -1.66 27.35 1.47
N ASN A 315 -1.44 28.61 1.84
CA ASN A 315 -2.36 29.36 2.70
C ASN A 315 -3.21 30.38 1.92
N ASP A 316 -2.87 30.60 0.65
CA ASP A 316 -3.56 31.52 -0.24
C ASP A 316 -4.62 30.76 -1.04
N TYR A 317 -5.88 31.19 -0.93
CA TYR A 317 -7.02 30.54 -1.56
C TYR A 317 -6.93 30.54 -3.09
N ASP A 318 -6.47 31.64 -3.68
CA ASP A 318 -6.36 31.78 -5.13
C ASP A 318 -5.24 30.88 -5.69
N MET A 319 -4.14 30.69 -4.94
CA MET A 319 -3.08 29.74 -5.32
C MET A 319 -3.60 28.30 -5.33
N ILE A 320 -4.40 27.93 -4.32
CA ILE A 320 -5.00 26.59 -4.23
C ILE A 320 -5.90 26.36 -5.44
N LEU A 321 -6.81 27.29 -5.72
CA LEU A 321 -7.72 27.18 -6.87
C LEU A 321 -6.96 27.07 -8.20
N MET A 322 -5.92 27.88 -8.39
CA MET A 322 -5.07 27.82 -9.58
C MET A 322 -4.43 26.45 -9.73
N LEU A 323 -3.84 25.91 -8.66
CA LEU A 323 -3.19 24.60 -8.69
C LEU A 323 -4.19 23.48 -8.91
N GLU A 324 -5.32 23.48 -8.20
CA GLU A 324 -6.39 22.50 -8.40
C GLU A 324 -6.92 22.51 -9.84
N LYS A 325 -7.12 23.71 -10.41
CA LYS A 325 -7.49 23.88 -11.83
C LYS A 325 -6.38 23.42 -12.76
N GLY A 326 -5.12 23.49 -12.35
CA GLY A 326 -3.93 23.04 -13.10
C GLY A 326 -3.66 21.54 -13.02
N LEU A 327 -4.20 20.82 -12.03
CA LEU A 327 -3.98 19.38 -11.89
C LEU A 327 -4.54 18.62 -13.10
N ARG A 328 -3.74 17.69 -13.61
CA ARG A 328 -4.09 16.80 -14.73
C ARG A 328 -3.91 15.34 -14.31
N GLY A 329 -4.79 14.48 -14.80
CA GLY A 329 -4.65 13.04 -14.66
C GLY A 329 -3.66 12.46 -15.67
N GLY A 330 -3.54 11.13 -15.68
CA GLY A 330 -2.79 10.44 -16.74
C GLY A 330 -3.44 10.65 -18.10
N VAL A 331 -2.61 10.86 -19.13
CA VAL A 331 -3.05 10.90 -20.52
C VAL A 331 -3.48 9.49 -20.95
N SER A 332 -4.71 9.35 -21.41
CA SER A 332 -5.26 8.11 -21.97
C SER A 332 -5.91 8.41 -23.31
N GLN A 333 -5.24 8.06 -24.40
CA GLN A 333 -5.68 8.35 -25.76
C GLN A 333 -5.61 7.10 -26.64
N CYS A 334 -6.57 7.00 -27.55
CA CYS A 334 -6.58 6.00 -28.62
C CYS A 334 -6.49 6.74 -29.97
N CYS A 335 -5.27 6.92 -30.48
CA CYS A 335 -5.04 7.63 -31.74
C CYS A 335 -5.51 6.84 -32.96
N ASN A 336 -5.44 5.50 -32.88
CA ASN A 336 -5.91 4.58 -33.92
C ASN A 336 -6.97 3.64 -33.34
N ARG A 337 -8.19 3.65 -33.91
CA ARG A 337 -9.32 2.82 -33.44
C ARG A 337 -9.02 1.32 -33.43
N TYR A 338 -8.19 0.85 -34.37
CA TYR A 338 -7.83 -0.55 -34.48
C TYR A 338 -6.46 -0.71 -35.12
N GLY A 339 -5.55 -1.41 -34.44
CA GLY A 339 -4.28 -1.87 -34.97
C GLY A 339 -4.21 -3.39 -34.92
N LYS A 340 -3.79 -4.02 -36.02
CA LYS A 340 -3.58 -5.47 -36.09
C LYS A 340 -2.21 -5.77 -36.65
N ALA A 341 -1.45 -6.60 -35.95
CA ALA A 341 -0.19 -7.12 -36.44
C ALA A 341 -0.42 -8.04 -37.65
N ASN A 342 0.30 -7.79 -38.73
CA ASN A 342 0.39 -8.58 -39.95
C ASN A 342 1.86 -8.82 -40.25
N ASN A 343 2.43 -9.89 -39.71
CA ASN A 343 3.81 -10.27 -40.02
C ASN A 343 3.94 -11.79 -39.99
N LYS A 344 5.05 -12.30 -40.54
CA LYS A 344 5.32 -13.74 -40.73
C LYS A 344 5.26 -14.61 -39.46
N TYR A 345 5.24 -14.01 -38.27
CA TYR A 345 5.14 -14.72 -37.00
C TYR A 345 3.68 -14.92 -36.52
N MET A 346 2.71 -14.27 -37.15
CA MET A 346 1.29 -14.37 -36.82
C MET A 346 0.65 -15.58 -37.50
N LYS A 347 -0.22 -16.32 -36.78
CA LYS A 347 -0.96 -17.47 -37.33
C LYS A 347 -1.81 -17.14 -38.56
N ASN A 348 -2.30 -15.90 -38.65
CA ASN A 348 -3.18 -15.39 -39.70
C ASN A 348 -2.47 -14.38 -40.62
N TYR A 349 -1.16 -14.54 -40.84
CA TYR A 349 -0.37 -13.67 -41.70
C TYR A 349 -0.89 -13.65 -43.14
N ASP A 350 -1.11 -12.46 -43.67
CA ASP A 350 -1.56 -12.23 -45.04
C ASP A 350 -0.42 -11.61 -45.85
N LYS A 351 0.15 -12.40 -46.78
CA LYS A 351 1.25 -11.97 -47.67
C LYS A 351 0.84 -10.89 -48.66
N SER A 352 -0.46 -10.71 -48.92
CA SER A 352 -0.96 -9.67 -49.83
C SER A 352 -0.98 -8.28 -49.20
N LYS A 353 -0.87 -8.20 -47.87
CA LYS A 353 -0.88 -6.95 -47.10
C LYS A 353 0.52 -6.58 -46.65
N GLU A 354 0.73 -5.29 -46.45
CA GLU A 354 1.98 -4.77 -45.90
C GLU A 354 2.30 -5.40 -44.54
N SER A 355 3.58 -5.68 -44.30
CA SER A 355 4.05 -6.26 -43.05
C SER A 355 4.14 -5.18 -41.97
N ASN A 356 3.52 -5.41 -40.81
CA ASN A 356 3.63 -4.51 -39.66
C ASN A 356 3.81 -5.29 -38.33
N TYR A 357 4.24 -4.56 -37.32
CA TYR A 357 4.48 -5.08 -35.97
C TYR A 357 3.79 -4.17 -34.96
N LEU A 358 3.30 -4.76 -33.87
CA LEU A 358 2.81 -4.02 -32.71
C LEU A 358 3.85 -4.10 -31.61
N MET A 359 4.14 -2.96 -31.00
CA MET A 359 5.07 -2.85 -29.89
C MET A 359 4.32 -2.32 -28.67
N TYR A 360 4.51 -2.98 -27.52
CA TYR A 360 3.99 -2.54 -26.24
C TYR A 360 5.13 -2.01 -25.39
N LEU A 361 5.11 -0.72 -25.09
CA LEU A 361 6.07 -0.05 -24.22
C LEU A 361 5.36 0.40 -22.95
N ASP A 362 5.99 0.12 -21.81
CA ASP A 362 5.47 0.49 -20.50
C ASP A 362 6.61 1.07 -19.66
N ALA A 363 6.38 2.23 -19.07
CA ALA A 363 7.37 2.94 -18.27
C ALA A 363 7.43 2.36 -16.86
N ASN A 364 8.56 1.77 -16.49
CA ASN A 364 8.77 1.24 -15.15
C ASN A 364 8.72 2.36 -14.10
N ASN A 365 7.70 2.33 -13.23
CA ASN A 365 7.52 3.28 -12.13
C ASN A 365 7.54 4.76 -12.57
N LEU A 366 6.71 5.10 -13.57
CA LEU A 366 6.62 6.46 -14.14
C LEU A 366 6.49 7.56 -13.08
N TYR A 367 5.51 7.46 -12.18
CA TYR A 367 5.31 8.46 -11.13
C TYR A 367 6.45 8.48 -10.11
N GLY A 368 7.05 7.34 -9.77
CA GLY A 368 8.22 7.32 -8.90
C GLY A 368 9.42 8.03 -9.52
N TRP A 369 9.63 7.86 -10.83
CA TRP A 369 10.64 8.62 -11.57
C TRP A 369 10.32 10.11 -11.61
N ALA A 370 9.07 10.50 -11.86
CA ALA A 370 8.64 11.90 -11.81
C ALA A 370 8.83 12.51 -10.40
N MET A 371 8.46 11.77 -9.35
CA MET A 371 8.73 12.12 -7.95
C MET A 371 10.21 12.07 -7.57
N SER A 372 11.11 11.65 -8.46
CA SER A 372 12.55 11.76 -8.26
C SER A 372 13.12 13.07 -8.80
N GLN A 373 12.33 13.82 -9.59
CA GLN A 373 12.75 15.09 -10.16
C GLN A 373 12.61 16.23 -9.13
N TYR A 374 13.12 17.41 -9.50
CA TYR A 374 12.93 18.65 -8.75
C TYR A 374 11.43 19.00 -8.75
N LEU A 375 10.86 19.17 -7.55
CA LEU A 375 9.44 19.45 -7.35
C LEU A 375 9.28 20.59 -6.33
N PRO A 376 8.24 21.44 -6.47
CA PRO A 376 7.94 22.49 -5.51
C PRO A 376 7.49 21.88 -4.18
N TYR A 377 7.93 22.46 -3.06
CA TYR A 377 7.58 21.98 -1.72
C TYR A 377 7.40 23.08 -0.67
N GLY A 378 7.75 24.33 -0.96
CA GLY A 378 7.73 25.41 0.02
C GLY A 378 7.83 26.82 -0.56
N GLU A 379 7.71 27.82 0.31
CA GLU A 379 7.86 29.26 0.04
C GLU A 379 6.97 29.82 -1.08
N PHE A 380 5.73 29.32 -1.13
CA PHE A 380 4.67 29.72 -2.05
C PHE A 380 4.36 31.23 -1.97
N LYS A 381 4.61 32.00 -3.05
CA LYS A 381 4.45 33.46 -3.14
C LYS A 381 3.93 33.92 -4.51
N TRP A 382 3.17 35.01 -4.57
CA TRP A 382 2.86 35.70 -5.82
C TRP A 382 4.04 36.59 -6.24
N ILE A 383 4.36 36.65 -7.54
CA ILE A 383 5.34 37.62 -8.09
C ILE A 383 4.63 38.57 -9.04
N LYS A 384 4.88 39.87 -8.85
CA LYS A 384 4.23 40.95 -9.59
C LYS A 384 4.87 41.25 -10.95
N THR A 385 6.17 40.99 -11.11
CA THR A 385 6.90 41.28 -12.37
C THR A 385 8.05 40.31 -12.57
N ASN A 386 7.95 39.49 -13.60
CA ASN A 386 9.09 38.80 -14.20
C ASN A 386 8.87 38.72 -15.71
N THR A 387 9.93 38.81 -16.51
CA THR A 387 9.80 38.69 -17.98
C THR A 387 9.81 37.22 -18.37
N ILE A 388 9.04 36.85 -19.40
CA ILE A 388 9.06 35.48 -19.98
C ILE A 388 10.50 35.06 -20.32
N GLN A 389 11.33 35.99 -20.78
CA GLN A 389 12.73 35.74 -21.11
C GLN A 389 13.57 35.32 -19.90
N ASN A 390 13.26 35.80 -18.69
CA ASN A 390 13.93 35.35 -17.47
C ASN A 390 13.45 33.97 -17.05
N ILE A 391 12.16 33.68 -17.22
CA ILE A 391 11.56 32.38 -16.93
C ILE A 391 12.15 31.30 -17.84
N LEU A 392 12.24 31.56 -19.15
CA LEU A 392 12.80 30.62 -20.13
C LEU A 392 14.31 30.34 -19.95
N LYS A 393 15.02 31.19 -19.19
CA LYS A 393 16.43 30.99 -18.83
C LYS A 393 16.62 30.18 -17.56
N CYS A 394 15.53 29.89 -16.83
CA CYS A 394 15.56 29.09 -15.62
C CYS A 394 15.78 27.60 -15.96
N PRO A 395 16.83 26.96 -15.43
CA PRO A 395 17.01 25.51 -15.57
C PRO A 395 15.93 24.71 -14.82
N ASP A 396 15.68 23.48 -15.25
CA ASP A 396 14.72 22.55 -14.61
C ASP A 396 15.17 22.10 -13.21
N ASP A 397 16.48 22.13 -12.94
CA ASP A 397 17.11 21.82 -11.65
C ASP A 397 17.39 23.06 -10.80
N SER A 398 16.82 24.20 -11.18
CA SER A 398 16.92 25.45 -10.46
C SER A 398 16.31 25.35 -9.06
N GLU A 399 16.97 26.03 -8.13
CA GLU A 399 16.48 26.26 -6.78
C GLU A 399 15.21 27.13 -6.72
N LYS A 400 14.82 27.76 -7.83
CA LYS A 400 13.54 28.47 -7.93
C LYS A 400 12.81 28.02 -9.19
N GLY A 401 11.54 27.64 -9.04
CA GLY A 401 10.67 27.26 -10.15
C GLY A 401 9.60 28.32 -10.44
N TYR A 402 8.81 28.04 -11.47
CA TYR A 402 7.68 28.86 -11.90
C TYR A 402 6.51 27.91 -12.22
N ILE A 403 5.31 28.24 -11.75
CA ILE A 403 4.07 27.57 -12.16
C ILE A 403 3.26 28.64 -12.88
N LEU A 404 3.00 28.43 -14.16
CA LEU A 404 2.49 29.47 -15.05
C LEU A 404 1.03 29.17 -15.43
N GLU A 405 0.16 30.16 -15.32
CA GLU A 405 -1.14 30.18 -16.01
C GLU A 405 -0.99 31.20 -17.16
N LEU A 406 -1.14 30.74 -18.40
CA LEU A 406 -0.85 31.53 -19.60
C LEU A 406 -1.94 31.31 -20.64
N ASP A 407 -2.19 32.34 -21.45
CA ASP A 407 -2.88 32.16 -22.71
C ASP A 407 -1.84 31.69 -23.75
N LEU A 408 -2.13 30.58 -24.43
CA LEU A 408 -1.24 29.99 -25.43
C LEU A 408 -1.85 30.13 -26.82
N GLU A 409 -1.06 30.66 -27.75
CA GLU A 409 -1.35 30.53 -29.18
C GLU A 409 -0.74 29.23 -29.67
N TYR A 410 -1.57 28.37 -30.27
CA TYR A 410 -1.13 27.10 -30.85
C TYR A 410 -1.05 27.24 -32.37
N PRO A 411 0.17 27.32 -32.97
CA PRO A 411 0.32 27.52 -34.40
C PRO A 411 -0.30 26.37 -35.20
N LYS A 412 -1.08 26.70 -36.24
CA LYS A 412 -1.85 25.72 -37.02
C LYS A 412 -0.95 24.70 -37.71
N GLU A 413 0.25 25.10 -38.09
CA GLU A 413 1.26 24.28 -38.73
C GLU A 413 1.73 23.11 -37.85
N LEU A 414 1.57 23.19 -36.53
CA LEU A 414 1.96 22.13 -35.59
C LEU A 414 0.85 21.10 -35.34
N ASN A 415 -0.36 21.32 -35.89
CA ASN A 415 -1.53 20.53 -35.52
C ASN A 415 -1.43 19.07 -35.96
N ASP A 416 -0.88 18.82 -37.15
CA ASP A 416 -0.74 17.47 -37.68
C ASP A 416 0.38 16.72 -36.94
N ASP A 417 1.52 17.39 -36.71
CA ASP A 417 2.69 16.83 -36.01
C ASP A 417 2.39 16.44 -34.56
N HIS A 418 1.52 17.19 -33.88
CA HIS A 418 1.16 16.95 -32.49
C HIS A 418 -0.18 16.24 -32.31
N SER A 419 -0.80 15.76 -33.40
CA SER A 419 -2.14 15.12 -33.36
C SER A 419 -2.23 13.92 -32.41
N ASP A 420 -1.14 13.16 -32.28
CA ASP A 420 -1.04 12.01 -31.38
C ASP A 420 -0.81 12.37 -29.91
N LEU A 421 -0.19 13.53 -29.64
CA LEU A 421 0.07 14.02 -28.28
C LEU A 421 0.09 15.56 -28.24
N PRO A 422 -1.10 16.21 -28.26
CA PRO A 422 -1.20 17.65 -28.21
C PRO A 422 -0.64 18.23 -26.92
N LEU A 423 0.05 19.37 -27.02
CA LEU A 423 0.57 20.11 -25.88
C LEU A 423 -0.58 20.74 -25.08
N CYS A 424 -0.36 20.87 -23.76
CA CYS A 424 -1.25 21.58 -22.82
C CYS A 424 -2.71 21.06 -22.82
N PRO A 425 -2.95 19.77 -22.57
CA PRO A 425 -4.30 19.23 -22.55
C PRO A 425 -5.12 19.79 -21.36
N GLU A 426 -6.42 19.91 -21.56
CA GLU A 426 -7.33 20.51 -20.59
C GLU A 426 -8.45 19.57 -20.17
N ASN A 427 -8.83 19.61 -18.88
CA ASN A 427 -10.02 18.93 -18.42
C ASN A 427 -11.26 19.67 -18.91
N ARG A 428 -12.06 19.02 -19.74
CA ARG A 428 -13.31 19.57 -20.27
C ARG A 428 -14.39 18.50 -20.28
N ILE A 429 -15.65 18.92 -20.28
CA ILE A 429 -16.78 18.01 -20.42
C ILE A 429 -17.11 17.95 -21.92
N PRO A 430 -16.90 16.80 -22.60
CA PRO A 430 -17.28 16.64 -24.00
C PRO A 430 -18.78 16.85 -24.19
N GLU A 431 -19.18 17.24 -25.40
CA GLU A 431 -20.60 17.23 -25.79
C GLU A 431 -21.17 15.82 -25.57
N ASN A 432 -22.29 15.74 -24.84
CA ASN A 432 -22.96 14.51 -24.40
C ASN A 432 -22.29 13.73 -23.25
N SER A 433 -21.26 14.28 -22.60
CA SER A 433 -20.70 13.72 -21.36
C SER A 433 -21.24 14.45 -20.12
N LYS A 434 -21.28 13.76 -18.98
CA LYS A 434 -21.49 14.36 -17.65
C LYS A 434 -20.20 14.46 -16.83
N GLN A 435 -19.11 13.94 -17.37
CA GLN A 435 -17.81 13.86 -16.69
C GLN A 435 -16.78 14.66 -17.47
N ALA A 436 -15.99 15.43 -16.73
CA ALA A 436 -14.80 16.06 -17.27
C ALA A 436 -13.77 14.98 -17.59
N VAL A 437 -13.21 15.04 -18.79
CA VAL A 437 -12.08 14.20 -19.22
C VAL A 437 -10.95 15.11 -19.68
N LEU A 438 -9.73 14.61 -19.58
CA LEU A 438 -8.58 15.29 -20.13
C LEU A 438 -8.66 15.26 -21.66
N LEU A 439 -9.11 16.37 -22.25
CA LEU A 439 -9.22 16.53 -23.69
C LEU A 439 -7.87 16.94 -24.27
N LEU A 440 -7.46 16.16 -25.25
CA LEU A 440 -6.31 16.38 -26.10
C LEU A 440 -6.79 17.03 -27.42
N SER A 441 -7.67 18.04 -27.34
CA SER A 441 -8.26 18.66 -28.53
C SER A 441 -8.10 20.18 -28.58
N TYR A 442 -7.93 20.69 -29.80
CA TYR A 442 -7.70 22.09 -30.15
C TYR A 442 -8.91 22.99 -29.87
N VAL A 443 -9.14 23.37 -28.62
CA VAL A 443 -10.17 24.37 -28.34
C VAL A 443 -9.61 25.39 -27.34
N MET A 444 -9.31 26.60 -27.79
CA MET A 444 -9.04 27.79 -26.97
C MET A 444 -10.24 28.75 -27.18
N PRO A 445 -10.74 29.51 -26.17
CA PRO A 445 -9.94 30.58 -25.58
C PRO A 445 -10.19 30.97 -24.09
N ASN A 446 -9.20 31.71 -23.58
CA ASN A 446 -9.17 32.68 -22.48
C ASN A 446 -9.20 32.14 -21.03
N THR A 447 -8.05 32.19 -20.33
CA THR A 447 -8.08 32.54 -18.89
C THR A 447 -6.78 33.23 -18.44
N LYS A 448 -6.96 34.33 -17.70
CA LYS A 448 -5.91 35.15 -17.08
C LYS A 448 -5.35 34.48 -15.81
N LEU A 449 -4.02 34.49 -15.57
CA LEU A 449 -3.37 34.70 -14.25
C LEU A 449 -1.81 34.75 -14.29
N PHE A 450 -1.15 34.89 -13.11
CA PHE A 450 0.30 34.83 -12.81
C PHE A 450 0.55 34.25 -11.40
N VAL A 451 1.50 33.33 -11.12
CA VAL A 451 2.19 33.10 -9.80
C VAL A 451 3.61 32.58 -10.04
N VAL A 452 4.54 32.70 -9.08
CA VAL A 452 5.90 32.11 -9.13
C VAL A 452 6.30 31.52 -7.79
N ILE A 453 6.76 30.27 -7.73
CA ILE A 453 7.14 29.67 -6.44
C ILE A 453 8.46 28.89 -6.53
N LYS A 454 9.34 29.25 -5.59
CA LYS A 454 10.71 28.80 -5.35
C LYS A 454 10.79 27.31 -4.93
N ALA A 455 11.87 26.62 -5.27
CA ALA A 455 12.16 25.23 -4.92
C ALA A 455 13.53 25.14 -4.21
N GLU A 456 13.64 25.64 -2.97
CA GLU A 456 14.95 25.76 -2.31
C GLU A 456 15.59 24.40 -1.96
N ASN A 457 16.91 24.24 -2.00
CA ASN A 457 17.53 22.92 -2.16
C ASN A 457 17.80 22.19 -0.82
N GLU A 458 17.32 20.95 -0.65
CA GLU A 458 18.02 19.91 0.12
C GLU A 458 17.88 18.56 -0.61
N MET A 459 18.64 18.41 -1.71
CA MET A 459 18.80 17.13 -2.38
C MET A 459 19.68 16.20 -1.52
N ASN A 460 19.10 15.56 -0.50
CA ASN A 460 19.79 14.55 0.28
C ASN A 460 19.63 13.17 -0.36
N LEU A 461 20.71 12.38 -0.37
CA LEU A 461 20.84 10.99 -0.84
C LEU A 461 19.68 10.04 -0.43
N SER A 462 18.86 10.44 0.56
CA SER A 462 17.68 9.75 1.06
C SER A 462 16.53 9.62 0.06
N ARG A 463 16.28 10.60 -0.83
CA ARG A 463 15.17 10.53 -1.81
C ARG A 463 15.46 9.49 -2.90
N GLN A 464 16.68 9.46 -3.43
CA GLN A 464 17.09 8.38 -4.35
C GLN A 464 17.10 7.00 -3.67
N ALA A 465 17.41 6.93 -2.36
CA ALA A 465 17.32 5.70 -1.61
C ALA A 465 15.85 5.23 -1.43
N TRP A 466 14.90 6.15 -1.19
CA TRP A 466 13.47 5.86 -1.10
C TRP A 466 12.88 5.35 -2.43
N ILE A 467 13.21 5.99 -3.55
CA ILE A 467 12.78 5.50 -4.88
C ILE A 467 13.44 4.15 -5.21
N LYS A 468 14.70 3.93 -4.80
CA LYS A 468 15.36 2.61 -4.95
C LYS A 468 14.68 1.51 -4.14
N THR A 469 14.16 1.78 -2.94
CA THR A 469 13.37 0.82 -2.15
C THR A 469 11.94 0.65 -2.64
N ALA A 470 11.36 1.64 -3.31
CA ALA A 470 10.04 1.56 -3.95
C ALA A 470 10.04 0.83 -5.32
N LYS A 471 11.20 0.35 -5.80
CA LYS A 471 11.28 -0.45 -7.03
C LYS A 471 10.52 -1.75 -6.85
N THR A 472 9.39 -1.88 -7.55
CA THR A 472 8.74 -3.16 -7.79
C THR A 472 9.70 -4.02 -8.64
N PRO A 473 9.96 -5.29 -8.29
CA PRO A 473 10.61 -6.19 -9.24
C PRO A 473 9.79 -6.23 -10.53
N ALA A 474 10.48 -6.33 -11.67
CA ALA A 474 9.85 -6.49 -12.97
C ALA A 474 8.78 -7.58 -12.90
N ARG A 475 7.61 -7.34 -13.52
CA ARG A 475 6.54 -8.33 -13.62
C ARG A 475 7.14 -9.64 -14.14
N ASP A 476 6.86 -10.71 -13.40
CA ASP A 476 7.18 -12.10 -13.75
C ASP A 476 6.65 -12.40 -15.16
N THR A 477 7.57 -12.60 -16.11
CA THR A 477 7.29 -12.87 -17.53
C THR A 477 6.92 -14.33 -17.79
N SER A 478 6.65 -15.14 -16.75
CA SER A 478 6.27 -16.56 -16.88
C SER A 478 4.87 -16.82 -17.46
N ASN A 479 4.13 -15.80 -17.89
CA ASN A 479 2.91 -15.98 -18.66
C ASN A 479 3.26 -16.27 -20.15
N PRO A 480 3.03 -17.49 -20.66
CA PRO A 480 3.45 -17.91 -22.00
C PRO A 480 2.72 -17.19 -23.15
N ASN A 481 1.80 -16.27 -22.86
CA ASN A 481 1.14 -15.43 -23.87
C ASN A 481 1.92 -14.13 -24.20
N TYR A 482 3.09 -13.90 -23.60
CA TYR A 482 3.93 -12.75 -23.93
C TYR A 482 5.30 -13.20 -24.43
N THR A 483 5.42 -13.38 -25.75
CA THR A 483 6.72 -13.53 -26.40
C THR A 483 7.35 -12.15 -26.63
N SER A 484 8.41 -11.84 -25.87
CA SER A 484 9.34 -10.74 -26.16
C SER A 484 10.64 -11.30 -26.72
N PRO A 485 11.22 -10.66 -27.76
CA PRO A 485 12.66 -10.59 -27.92
C PRO A 485 13.13 -9.17 -27.58
N GLY A 486 13.97 -9.07 -26.54
CA GLY A 486 14.56 -7.81 -26.10
C GLY A 486 15.61 -7.27 -27.08
N LEU A 487 15.82 -5.96 -27.01
CA LEU A 487 17.05 -5.30 -27.44
C LEU A 487 17.31 -4.07 -26.55
N TYR A 488 18.54 -4.01 -26.05
CA TYR A 488 19.14 -2.90 -25.32
C TYR A 488 19.33 -1.70 -26.26
N VAL A 489 19.04 -0.49 -25.81
CA VAL A 489 19.50 0.74 -26.47
C VAL A 489 20.34 1.57 -25.48
N SER A 490 21.60 1.80 -25.86
CA SER A 490 22.61 2.64 -25.20
C SER A 490 22.38 4.12 -25.55
N PRO A 491 22.76 5.10 -24.69
CA PRO A 491 22.23 6.46 -24.72
C PRO A 491 23.01 7.37 -25.67
N ARG A 492 22.30 8.15 -26.50
CA ARG A 492 22.65 9.50 -26.99
C ARG A 492 21.70 9.94 -28.10
N GLN A 493 20.69 10.73 -27.77
CA GLN A 493 20.44 12.06 -28.34
C GLN A 493 19.21 12.70 -27.64
N PRO A 494 19.20 14.04 -27.50
CA PRO A 494 18.33 14.72 -26.55
C PRO A 494 16.89 14.70 -27.05
N MET A 495 16.00 14.04 -26.31
CA MET A 495 14.58 14.38 -26.37
C MET A 495 14.47 15.83 -25.91
N GLY A 496 14.16 16.71 -26.86
CA GLY A 496 13.95 18.12 -26.61
C GLY A 496 12.87 18.30 -25.55
N LYS A 497 13.23 19.05 -24.51
CA LYS A 497 12.37 19.93 -23.70
C LYS A 497 10.87 19.62 -23.77
N LEU A 498 10.46 18.49 -23.19
CA LEU A 498 9.10 18.31 -22.74
C LEU A 498 9.04 18.98 -21.37
N CYS A 499 8.46 20.17 -21.33
CA CYS A 499 8.15 20.89 -20.10
C CYS A 499 7.55 19.91 -19.09
N HIS A 500 8.32 19.64 -18.04
CA HIS A 500 7.79 19.05 -16.83
C HIS A 500 6.76 20.01 -16.23
N PHE A 501 5.66 19.41 -15.77
CA PHE A 501 4.44 20.04 -15.27
C PHE A 501 4.64 21.20 -14.31
#